data_AF-A0A1F9P8K7-F1
#
_entry.id   AF-A0A1F9P8K7-F1
#
_cell.length_a   1.000
_cell.length_b   1.000
_cell.length_c   1.000
_cell.angle_alpha   90.00
_cell.angle_beta   90.00
_cell.angle_gamma   90.00
#
_symmetry.space_group_name_H-M   'P 1'
#
loop_
_entity.id
_entity.type
_entity.pdbx_description
1 polymer ?
#
loop_
_entity_poly.entity_id
_entity_poly.type
_entity_poly.pdbx_seq_one_letter_code
_entity_poly.pdbx_strand_id
1 'polypeptide(L)'
;MVKHNGDVDKTLTYVGRASDDRDVIDLLENYHQNKTAMDSIVIQKKVEGVEIAVARFFNGSDWVGPIEINVEHKDLFNGNLGPKTGEMGTLLWYIDGGGREPTIQ
;
A
#
# COMPACT_ATOMS: atom_id res chain seq x y z
N MET A 1 -4.68 6.02 9.50
CA MET A 1 -4.75 4.59 9.10
C MET A 1 -4.18 3.76 10.22
N VAL A 2 -4.90 2.71 10.64
CA VAL A 2 -4.46 1.75 11.64
C VAL A 2 -4.05 0.48 10.90
N LYS A 3 -2.81 0.06 11.10
CA LYS A 3 -2.25 -1.16 10.51
C LYS A 3 -1.75 -2.08 11.61
N HIS A 4 -1.96 -3.38 11.45
CA HIS A 4 -1.47 -4.38 12.39
C HIS A 4 -0.05 -4.80 12.02
N ASN A 5 0.77 -5.05 13.03
CA ASN A 5 2.16 -5.46 12.84
C ASN A 5 2.27 -6.99 12.81
N GLY A 6 3.21 -7.52 12.01
CA GLY A 6 3.38 -8.97 11.79
C GLY A 6 2.54 -9.52 10.63
N ASP A 7 2.59 -10.84 10.44
CA ASP A 7 1.87 -11.57 9.38
C ASP A 7 0.44 -11.94 9.83
N VAL A 8 -0.26 -10.93 10.34
CA VAL A 8 -1.68 -10.99 10.74
C VAL A 8 -2.56 -10.71 9.54
N ASP A 9 -3.80 -11.18 9.59
CA ASP A 9 -4.76 -10.99 8.51
C ASP A 9 -4.88 -9.51 8.13
N LYS A 10 -4.51 -9.20 6.87
CA LYS A 10 -4.46 -7.84 6.34
C LYS A 10 -5.85 -7.20 6.26
N THR A 11 -6.92 -7.99 6.35
CA THR A 11 -8.31 -7.51 6.47
C THR A 11 -8.54 -6.63 7.70
N LEU A 12 -7.68 -6.73 8.72
CA LEU A 12 -7.76 -5.93 9.94
C LEU A 12 -7.29 -4.47 9.74
N THR A 13 -6.75 -4.12 8.58
CA THR A 13 -6.32 -2.73 8.30
C THR A 13 -7.52 -1.79 8.21
N TYR A 14 -7.45 -0.66 8.92
CA TYR A 14 -8.52 0.34 8.92
C TYR A 14 -8.05 1.72 8.43
N VAL A 15 -8.82 2.30 7.52
CA VAL A 15 -8.62 3.66 7.01
C VAL A 15 -9.73 4.55 7.54
N GLY A 16 -9.37 5.55 8.34
CA GLY A 16 -10.30 6.56 8.86
C GLY A 16 -11.01 7.31 7.73
N ARG A 17 -12.30 7.54 7.94
CA ARG A 17 -13.25 8.15 7.02
C ARG A 17 -13.89 9.40 7.62
N ALA A 18 -14.01 9.50 8.94
CA ALA A 18 -14.52 10.69 9.60
C ALA A 18 -13.54 11.85 9.45
N SER A 19 -14.06 13.07 9.22
CA SER A 19 -13.21 14.26 9.03
C SER A 19 -12.53 14.75 10.30
N ASP A 20 -12.99 14.28 11.46
CA ASP A 20 -12.48 14.58 12.80
C ASP A 20 -11.75 13.38 13.44
N ASP A 21 -11.44 12.35 12.64
CA ASP A 21 -10.75 11.12 13.07
C ASP A 21 -11.45 10.32 14.18
N ARG A 22 -12.70 10.65 14.55
CA ARG A 22 -13.42 10.00 15.65
C ARG A 22 -13.58 8.49 15.47
N ASP A 23 -13.70 8.05 14.22
CA ASP A 23 -13.86 6.64 13.89
C ASP A 23 -12.59 5.82 14.15
N VAL A 24 -11.42 6.43 13.96
CA VAL A 24 -10.14 5.85 14.35
C VAL A 24 -10.02 5.81 15.88
N ILE A 25 -10.45 6.86 16.57
CA ILE A 25 -10.44 6.91 18.05
C ILE A 25 -11.33 5.80 18.62
N ASP A 26 -12.59 5.72 18.18
CA ASP A 26 -13.55 4.70 18.62
C ASP A 26 -13.02 3.28 18.38
N LEU A 27 -12.35 3.04 17.24
CA LEU A 27 -11.73 1.75 16.94
C LEU A 27 -10.62 1.39 17.93
N LEU A 28 -9.74 2.35 18.25
CA LEU A 28 -8.64 2.14 19.17
C LEU A 28 -9.13 1.93 20.61
N GLU A 29 -10.16 2.68 21.04
CA GLU A 29 -10.81 2.47 22.32
C GLU A 29 -11.45 1.09 22.41
N ASN A 30 -12.10 0.63 21.33
CA ASN A 30 -12.67 -0.71 21.25
C ASN A 30 -11.60 -1.80 21.41
N TYR A 31 -10.46 -1.66 20.73
CA TYR A 31 -9.34 -2.60 20.87
C TYR A 31 -8.80 -2.63 22.30
N HIS A 32 -8.69 -1.46 22.93
CA HIS A 32 -8.24 -1.35 24.32
C HIS A 32 -9.20 -2.02 25.31
N GLN A 33 -10.51 -1.77 25.17
CA GLN A 33 -11.53 -2.30 26.06
C GLN A 33 -11.71 -3.81 25.93
N ASN A 34 -11.68 -4.34 24.71
CA ASN A 34 -11.92 -5.75 24.45
C ASN A 34 -10.67 -6.63 24.63
N LYS A 35 -9.52 -6.04 24.98
CA LYS A 35 -8.22 -6.72 25.06
C LYS A 35 -7.99 -7.61 23.85
N THR A 36 -8.39 -7.14 22.67
CA THR A 36 -8.16 -7.87 21.42
C THR A 36 -6.66 -8.13 21.36
N ALA A 37 -6.27 -9.41 21.24
CA ALA A 37 -4.87 -9.82 21.24
C ALA A 37 -4.17 -9.23 20.02
N MET A 38 -3.62 -8.02 20.18
CA MET A 38 -3.00 -7.24 19.13
C MET A 38 -1.64 -6.84 19.68
N ASP A 39 -0.61 -7.60 19.34
CA ASP A 39 0.73 -7.44 19.92
C ASP A 39 1.33 -6.06 19.63
N SER A 40 1.00 -5.47 18.48
CA SER A 40 1.29 -4.06 18.19
C SER A 40 0.48 -3.55 16.99
N ILE A 41 0.14 -2.26 17.06
CA ILE A 41 -0.48 -1.50 15.97
C ILE A 41 0.46 -0.39 15.50
N VAL A 42 0.35 -0.02 14.23
CA VAL A 42 1.05 1.11 13.61
C VAL A 42 0.01 2.13 13.18
N ILE A 43 0.17 3.36 13.64
CA ILE A 43 -0.63 4.50 13.20
C ILE A 43 0.12 5.22 12.08
N GLN A 44 -0.56 5.42 10.95
CA GLN A 44 -0.02 6.13 9.79
C GLN A 44 -0.94 7.29 9.41
N LYS A 45 -0.34 8.41 9.00
CA LYS A 45 -1.07 9.55 8.43
C LYS A 45 -1.80 9.09 7.16
N LYS A 46 -3.09 9.42 7.05
CA LYS A 46 -3.86 9.23 5.81
C LYS A 46 -3.43 10.29 4.79
N VAL A 47 -3.14 9.86 3.56
CA VAL A 47 -2.82 10.74 2.43
C VAL A 47 -3.85 10.47 1.33
N GLU A 48 -4.41 11.54 0.79
CA GLU A 48 -5.34 11.49 -0.34
C GLU A 48 -4.59 11.79 -1.63
N GLY A 49 -4.91 11.05 -2.70
CA GLY A 49 -4.27 11.24 -4.00
C GLY A 49 -4.36 10.00 -4.89
N VAL A 50 -3.53 9.99 -5.92
CA VAL A 50 -3.35 8.84 -6.82
C VAL A 50 -2.14 8.04 -6.34
N GLU A 51 -2.34 6.75 -6.06
CA GLU A 51 -1.26 5.82 -5.77
C GLU A 51 -0.58 5.42 -7.08
N ILE A 52 0.73 5.65 -7.15
CA ILE A 52 1.60 5.24 -8.26
C ILE A 52 2.73 4.44 -7.65
N ALA A 53 2.90 3.19 -8.09
CA ALA A 53 4.07 2.41 -7.74
C ALA A 53 5.17 2.61 -8.80
N VAL A 54 6.42 2.61 -8.33
CA VAL A 54 7.62 2.91 -9.09
C VAL A 54 8.65 1.85 -8.77
N ALA A 55 9.16 1.17 -9.79
CA ALA A 55 10.14 0.11 -9.63
C ALA A 55 11.26 0.22 -10.67
N ARG A 56 12.39 -0.42 -10.37
CA ARG A 56 13.54 -0.55 -11.26
C ARG A 56 14.38 -1.74 -10.82
N PHE A 57 15.03 -2.42 -11.76
CA PHE A 57 15.94 -3.51 -11.44
C PHE A 57 17.22 -2.98 -10.78
N PHE A 58 17.70 -3.66 -9.75
CA PHE A 58 18.97 -3.38 -9.09
C PHE A 58 19.85 -4.64 -9.12
N ASN A 59 21.08 -4.52 -9.62
CA ASN A 59 21.98 -5.66 -9.77
C ASN A 59 22.93 -5.88 -8.58
N GLY A 60 22.78 -5.09 -7.51
CA GLY A 60 23.65 -5.10 -6.34
C GLY A 60 24.68 -3.95 -6.29
N SER A 61 24.90 -3.26 -7.41
CA SER A 61 25.80 -2.09 -7.48
C SER A 61 25.22 -0.89 -8.21
N ASP A 62 24.34 -1.10 -9.19
CA ASP A 62 23.69 -0.04 -9.96
C ASP A 62 22.25 -0.41 -10.37
N TRP A 63 21.48 0.61 -10.71
CA TRP A 63 20.15 0.48 -11.28
C TRP A 63 20.22 0.18 -12.78
N VAL A 64 19.50 -0.86 -13.20
CA VAL A 64 19.55 -1.39 -14.57
C VAL A 64 18.21 -1.18 -15.27
N GLY A 65 18.26 -0.86 -16.56
CA GLY A 65 17.07 -0.72 -17.40
C GLY A 65 16.24 0.54 -17.10
N PRO A 66 15.07 0.67 -17.74
CA PRO A 66 14.16 1.80 -17.54
C PRO A 66 13.47 1.75 -16.17
N ILE A 67 12.83 2.87 -15.80
CA ILE A 67 11.94 2.90 -14.63
C ILE A 67 10.60 2.30 -15.04
N GLU A 68 10.07 1.41 -14.23
CA GLU A 68 8.72 0.89 -14.32
C GLU A 68 7.79 1.77 -13.49
N ILE A 69 6.66 2.16 -14.08
CA ILE A 69 5.55 2.81 -13.40
C ILE A 69 4.33 1.90 -13.52
N ASN A 70 3.64 1.68 -12.41
CA ASN A 70 2.41 0.90 -12.41
C ASN A 70 1.30 1.50 -11.53
N VAL A 71 0.06 1.24 -11.97
CA VAL A 71 -1.18 1.57 -11.27
C VAL A 71 -1.92 0.27 -11.01
N GLU A 72 -2.02 -0.09 -9.74
CA GLU A 72 -2.63 -1.34 -9.29
C GLU A 72 -4.10 -1.14 -8.94
N HIS A 73 -4.97 -2.01 -9.44
CA HIS A 73 -6.38 -2.07 -9.06
C HIS A 73 -6.59 -3.23 -8.09
N LYS A 74 -6.94 -2.91 -6.84
CA LYS A 74 -7.06 -3.89 -5.74
C LYS A 74 -8.50 -4.13 -5.29
N ASP A 75 -9.44 -3.29 -5.70
CA ASP A 75 -10.84 -3.44 -5.28
C ASP A 75 -11.52 -4.54 -6.09
N LEU A 76 -12.27 -5.41 -5.42
CA LEU A 76 -12.92 -6.56 -6.06
C LEU A 76 -13.94 -6.15 -7.16
N PHE A 77 -14.56 -4.97 -7.02
CA PHE A 77 -15.57 -4.48 -7.94
C PHE A 77 -15.22 -3.11 -8.52
N ASN A 78 -15.78 -2.84 -9.70
CA ASN A 78 -15.65 -1.58 -10.42
C ASN A 78 -15.98 -0.37 -9.52
N GLY A 79 -15.28 0.75 -9.75
CA GLY A 79 -15.51 1.99 -9.02
C GLY A 79 -14.92 2.00 -7.60
N ASN A 80 -13.89 1.19 -7.35
CA ASN A 80 -13.23 1.05 -6.05
C ASN A 80 -14.18 0.52 -4.96
N LEU A 81 -14.96 -0.52 -5.31
CA LEU A 81 -15.96 -1.11 -4.43
C LEU A 81 -15.57 -2.53 -4.00
N GLY A 82 -16.07 -2.94 -2.84
CA GLY A 82 -15.82 -4.28 -2.29
C GLY A 82 -14.54 -4.37 -1.47
N PRO A 83 -14.20 -5.58 -0.99
CA PRO A 83 -12.97 -5.80 -0.24
C PRO A 83 -11.73 -5.64 -1.15
N LYS A 84 -10.61 -5.30 -0.53
CA LYS A 84 -9.30 -5.32 -1.20
C LYS A 84 -8.88 -6.77 -1.44
N THR A 85 -8.52 -7.10 -2.67
CA THR A 85 -7.90 -8.36 -3.08
C THR A 85 -6.38 -8.22 -3.07
N GLY A 86 -5.65 -9.27 -3.49
CA GLY A 86 -4.22 -9.14 -3.77
C GLY A 86 -3.97 -8.16 -4.90
N GLU A 87 -4.57 -8.43 -6.06
CA GLU A 87 -4.56 -7.57 -7.24
C GLU A 87 -5.64 -8.06 -8.22
N MET A 88 -6.49 -7.17 -8.71
CA MET A 88 -7.47 -7.47 -9.77
C MET A 88 -6.93 -7.16 -11.16
N GLY A 89 -5.92 -6.30 -11.25
CA GLY A 89 -5.21 -5.98 -12.47
C GLY A 89 -4.30 -4.78 -12.30
N THR A 90 -3.34 -4.64 -13.21
CA THR A 90 -2.35 -3.57 -13.17
C THR A 90 -2.11 -3.02 -14.56
N LEU A 91 -2.07 -1.69 -14.65
CA LEU A 91 -1.57 -0.97 -15.81
C LEU A 91 -0.10 -0.64 -15.56
N LEU A 92 0.78 -1.04 -16.48
CA LEU A 92 2.22 -0.89 -16.36
C LEU A 92 2.80 -0.29 -17.64
N TRP A 93 3.76 0.62 -17.48
CA TRP A 93 4.57 1.13 -18.58
C TRP A 93 5.97 1.52 -18.11
N TYR A 94 6.89 1.56 -19.07
CA TYR A 94 8.26 2.00 -18.82
C TYR A 94 8.41 3.47 -19.18
N ILE A 95 9.18 4.20 -18.35
CA ILE A 95 9.64 5.54 -18.66
C ILE A 95 11.17 5.54 -18.71
N ASP A 96 11.72 6.40 -19.58
CA ASP A 96 13.16 6.60 -19.61
C ASP A 96 13.60 7.32 -18.33
N GLY A 97 14.56 6.71 -17.63
CA GLY A 97 15.10 7.20 -16.37
C GLY A 97 16.48 7.84 -16.50
N GLY A 98 17.00 8.01 -17.72
CA GLY A 98 18.35 8.56 -17.96
C GLY A 98 19.49 7.65 -17.49
N GLY A 99 19.23 6.36 -17.30
CA GLY A 99 20.22 5.36 -16.91
C GLY A 99 21.03 4.84 -18.09
N ARG A 100 22.28 4.42 -17.85
CA ARG A 100 23.13 3.79 -18.86
C ARG A 100 22.46 2.53 -19.43
N GLU A 101 22.51 2.39 -20.76
CA GLU A 101 22.20 1.15 -21.47
C GLU A 101 22.94 -0.04 -20.80
N PRO A 102 22.31 -1.21 -20.63
CA PRO A 102 22.98 -2.36 -20.08
C PRO A 102 24.16 -2.72 -20.99
N THR A 103 25.38 -2.52 -20.50
CA THR A 103 26.58 -3.00 -21.19
C THR A 103 26.64 -4.51 -20.96
N ILE A 104 26.17 -5.28 -21.94
CA ILE A 104 26.40 -6.73 -21.96
C ILE A 104 27.89 -6.92 -22.24
N GLN A 105 28.65 -7.38 -21.25
CA GLN A 105 29.99 -7.94 -21.44
C GLN A 105 29.88 -9.39 -21.90
#